data_AF-A0A7S0AWY4-F1
#
_entry.id   AF-A0A7S0AWY4-F1
#
_cell.length_a   1.000
_cell.length_b   1.000
_cell.length_c   1.000
_cell.angle_alpha   90.00
_cell.angle_beta   90.00
_cell.angle_gamma   90.00
#
_symmetry.space_group_name_H-M   'P 1'
#
loop_
_entity.id
_entity.type
_entity.pdbx_description
1 polymer ?
#
loop_
_entity_poly.entity_id
_entity_poly.type
_entity_poly.pdbx_seq_one_letter_code
_entity_poly.pdbx_strand_id
1 'polypeptide(L)'
;DDGSSEEAQDPNALAIRTARSIAFNPDRKLEDSSPGMRNRVHVAKGLGQWSVISLSNWSNIPATVAVPMSICLPPPPTDKGERGDDALYAGSSLGYHVVAFWSSKYVWIPKKQIDNKWTLSKMLDPHETEVFHVKPVKDEPQYIGSDIHFTCGYEVRHFKTNGLNELELAFKSEWRRSGYAFLFIPSSKNLIRATVNGRSGNFDVIAKPSLGEGKSGRVVRVWVTIRGDGKDEDGIVVLKF
;
A
#
# COMPACT_ATOMS: atom_id res chain seq x y z
N ASP A 1 -13.47 -27.85 -45.79
CA ASP A 1 -12.29 -27.58 -44.95
C ASP A 1 -12.47 -26.29 -44.21
N ASP A 2 -13.09 -26.43 -43.05
CA ASP A 2 -13.30 -25.38 -42.06
C ASP A 2 -11.96 -24.96 -41.45
N GLY A 3 -11.55 -23.72 -41.70
CA GLY A 3 -10.36 -23.09 -41.13
C GLY A 3 -10.74 -22.10 -40.04
N SER A 4 -11.28 -22.59 -38.91
CA SER A 4 -11.41 -21.78 -37.70
C SER A 4 -10.04 -21.70 -37.01
N SER A 5 -9.23 -20.70 -37.35
CA SER A 5 -8.07 -20.34 -36.54
C SER A 5 -8.57 -19.56 -35.32
N GLU A 6 -8.67 -20.25 -34.19
CA GLU A 6 -8.78 -19.62 -32.87
C GLU A 6 -7.61 -18.63 -32.72
N GLU A 7 -7.91 -17.34 -32.74
CA GLU A 7 -6.99 -16.31 -32.27
C GLU A 7 -6.73 -16.60 -30.78
N ALA A 8 -5.58 -17.20 -30.49
CA ALA A 8 -5.06 -17.27 -29.15
C ALA A 8 -4.95 -15.85 -28.61
N GLN A 9 -5.88 -15.45 -27.75
CA GLN A 9 -5.83 -14.19 -27.02
C GLN A 9 -4.50 -14.15 -26.27
N ASP A 10 -3.58 -13.29 -26.70
CA ASP A 10 -2.31 -13.08 -26.03
C ASP A 10 -2.60 -12.75 -24.55
N PRO A 11 -2.21 -13.62 -23.60
CA PRO A 11 -2.51 -13.43 -22.19
C PRO A 11 -1.85 -12.16 -21.62
N ASN A 12 -0.86 -11.61 -22.33
CA ASN A 12 -0.23 -10.34 -21.98
C ASN A 12 -0.91 -9.14 -22.62
N ALA A 13 -1.81 -9.29 -23.59
CA ALA A 13 -2.44 -8.16 -24.29
C ALA A 13 -3.21 -7.25 -23.33
N LEU A 14 -3.86 -7.84 -22.32
CA LEU A 14 -4.57 -7.09 -21.29
C LEU A 14 -3.61 -6.42 -20.29
N ALA A 15 -2.53 -7.11 -19.89
CA ALA A 15 -1.50 -6.52 -19.05
C ALA A 15 -0.81 -5.34 -19.75
N ILE A 16 -0.55 -5.46 -21.06
CA ILE A 16 0.00 -4.40 -21.92
C ILE A 16 -1.01 -3.26 -22.09
N ARG A 17 -2.30 -3.53 -22.30
CA ARG A 17 -3.34 -2.48 -22.34
C ARG A 17 -3.47 -1.75 -21.02
N THR A 18 -3.45 -2.49 -19.92
CA THR A 18 -3.57 -1.94 -18.56
C THR A 18 -2.34 -1.12 -18.22
N ALA A 19 -1.14 -1.64 -18.51
CA ALA A 19 0.11 -0.90 -18.42
C ALA A 19 0.08 0.35 -19.31
N ARG A 20 -0.44 0.31 -20.53
CA ARG A 20 -0.59 1.51 -21.39
C ARG A 20 -1.62 2.52 -20.88
N SER A 21 -2.66 2.06 -20.17
CA SER A 21 -3.66 2.94 -19.56
C SER A 21 -3.18 3.58 -18.25
N ILE A 22 -2.22 2.94 -17.57
CA ILE A 22 -1.64 3.36 -16.29
C ILE A 22 -0.29 4.08 -16.49
N ALA A 23 0.47 3.72 -17.53
CA ALA A 23 1.81 4.21 -17.81
C ALA A 23 1.78 5.33 -18.85
N PHE A 24 2.27 6.47 -18.40
CA PHE A 24 2.92 7.49 -19.22
C PHE A 24 2.06 8.06 -20.35
N ASN A 25 1.26 9.07 -20.03
CA ASN A 25 0.81 10.03 -21.03
C ASN A 25 1.96 11.03 -21.27
N PRO A 26 2.72 10.94 -22.38
CA PRO A 26 3.86 11.81 -22.65
C PRO A 26 3.44 13.29 -22.81
N ASP A 27 2.15 13.54 -23.06
CA ASP A 27 1.57 14.87 -23.23
C ASP A 27 0.89 15.40 -21.96
N ARG A 28 0.88 14.63 -20.87
CA ARG A 28 0.45 15.16 -19.57
C ARG A 28 1.52 16.14 -19.14
N LYS A 29 1.19 17.44 -19.20
CA LYS A 29 2.01 18.49 -18.56
C LYS A 29 2.37 17.99 -17.17
N LEU A 30 3.66 17.72 -16.96
CA LEU A 30 4.23 17.43 -15.65
C LEU A 30 4.04 18.70 -14.82
N GLU A 31 2.86 18.84 -14.21
CA GLU A 31 2.64 19.82 -13.17
C GLU A 31 3.57 19.43 -12.02
N ASP A 32 4.62 20.24 -11.88
CA ASP A 32 5.63 20.25 -10.84
C ASP A 32 6.61 19.04 -10.78
N SER A 33 7.69 19.13 -11.55
CA SER A 33 8.80 18.17 -11.56
C SER A 33 9.79 18.39 -10.40
N SER A 34 9.31 18.72 -9.20
CA SER A 34 10.19 18.84 -8.04
C SER A 34 10.76 17.44 -7.68
N PRO A 35 12.04 17.33 -7.26
CA PRO A 35 12.73 16.05 -7.03
C PRO A 35 12.01 15.08 -6.09
N GLY A 36 11.12 15.57 -5.23
CA GLY A 36 10.38 14.75 -4.26
C GLY A 36 8.96 14.31 -4.68
N MET A 37 8.61 14.43 -5.97
CA MET A 37 7.37 13.84 -6.52
C MET A 37 7.58 12.49 -7.22
N ARG A 38 8.83 12.10 -7.53
CA ARG A 38 9.12 10.95 -8.42
C ARG A 38 8.74 9.57 -7.88
N ASN A 39 8.62 9.42 -6.56
CA ASN A 39 8.28 8.16 -5.91
C ASN A 39 6.86 8.13 -5.34
N ARG A 40 6.02 9.12 -5.65
CA ARG A 40 4.67 9.23 -5.11
C ARG A 40 3.64 8.57 -6.02
N VAL A 41 2.79 7.75 -5.43
CA VAL A 41 1.62 7.19 -6.11
C VAL A 41 0.37 7.68 -5.40
N HIS A 42 -0.50 8.35 -6.16
CA HIS A 42 -1.88 8.57 -5.75
C HIS A 42 -2.62 7.25 -5.87
N VAL A 43 -3.11 6.78 -4.73
CA VAL A 43 -3.82 5.52 -4.61
C VAL A 43 -5.34 5.75 -4.70
N ALA A 44 -6.15 4.70 -4.59
CA ALA A 44 -7.62 4.86 -4.67
C ALA A 44 -8.12 5.95 -3.71
N LYS A 45 -9.21 6.63 -4.11
CA LYS A 45 -9.78 7.78 -3.38
C LYS A 45 -9.93 7.46 -1.88
N GLY A 46 -9.41 8.35 -1.02
CA GLY A 46 -9.45 8.21 0.43
C GLY A 46 -8.29 7.44 1.08
N LEU A 47 -7.38 6.87 0.28
CA LEU A 47 -6.24 6.10 0.82
C LEU A 47 -4.94 6.92 1.00
N GLY A 48 -4.96 8.20 0.61
CA GLY A 48 -3.86 9.15 0.77
C GLY A 48 -2.80 9.07 -0.33
N GLN A 49 -1.56 9.44 0.01
CA GLN A 49 -0.38 9.33 -0.86
C GLN A 49 0.60 8.32 -0.29
N TRP A 50 1.18 7.49 -1.15
CA TRP A 50 2.17 6.48 -0.77
C TRP A 50 3.49 6.78 -1.47
N SER A 51 4.60 6.46 -0.81
CA SER A 51 5.90 6.39 -1.47
C SER A 51 6.20 4.94 -1.82
N VAL A 52 6.68 4.71 -3.04
CA VAL A 52 7.09 3.38 -3.52
C VAL A 52 8.59 3.38 -3.75
N ILE A 53 9.28 2.37 -3.21
CA ILE A 53 10.74 2.30 -3.23
C ILE A 53 11.17 0.91 -3.64
N SER A 54 12.03 0.84 -4.65
CA SER A 54 12.68 -0.40 -5.05
C SER A 54 14.11 -0.41 -4.54
N LEU A 55 14.47 -1.41 -3.75
CA LEU A 55 15.87 -1.72 -3.45
C LEU A 55 16.28 -2.89 -4.34
N SER A 56 17.31 -2.68 -5.14
CA SER A 56 17.80 -3.67 -6.11
C SER A 56 19.29 -3.89 -5.89
N ASN A 57 19.71 -5.15 -5.76
CA ASN A 57 21.12 -5.53 -5.72
C ASN A 57 21.57 -5.92 -7.13
N TRP A 58 22.34 -5.06 -7.79
CA TRP A 58 22.84 -5.32 -9.15
C TRP A 58 24.19 -6.05 -9.17
N SER A 59 24.71 -6.40 -8.00
CA SER A 59 25.99 -7.10 -7.86
C SER A 59 25.81 -8.61 -7.97
N ASN A 60 26.93 -9.32 -8.17
CA ASN A 60 26.96 -10.78 -8.26
C ASN A 60 27.12 -11.47 -6.90
N ILE A 61 27.04 -10.73 -5.79
CA ILE A 61 27.13 -11.27 -4.42
C ILE A 61 25.97 -10.74 -3.58
N PRO A 62 25.52 -11.45 -2.52
CA PRO A 62 24.56 -10.90 -1.58
C PRO A 62 25.08 -9.59 -0.97
N ALA A 63 24.21 -8.59 -0.84
CA ALA A 63 24.59 -7.29 -0.30
C ALA A 63 23.44 -6.63 0.47
N THR A 64 23.79 -5.87 1.52
CA THR A 64 22.85 -4.97 2.17
C THR A 64 22.69 -3.72 1.30
N VAL A 65 21.52 -3.57 0.71
CA VAL A 65 21.15 -2.33 0.01
C VAL A 65 20.36 -1.46 0.99
N ALA A 66 20.70 -0.16 1.05
CA ALA A 66 20.10 0.77 1.99
C ALA A 66 19.81 2.12 1.35
N VAL A 67 18.74 2.76 1.80
CA VAL A 67 18.38 4.13 1.41
C VAL A 67 18.00 4.96 2.65
N PRO A 68 18.44 6.23 2.75
CA PRO A 68 17.98 7.12 3.81
C PRO A 68 16.47 7.34 3.78
N MET A 69 15.83 7.34 4.96
CA MET A 69 14.38 7.59 5.02
C MET A 69 13.97 8.95 4.48
N SER A 70 14.84 9.96 4.51
CA SER A 70 14.56 11.27 3.93
C SER A 70 14.19 11.22 2.44
N ILE A 71 14.64 10.20 1.70
CA ILE A 71 14.29 9.97 0.29
C ILE A 71 12.92 9.28 0.17
N CYS A 72 12.55 8.51 1.18
CA CYS A 72 11.27 7.81 1.28
C CYS A 72 10.10 8.75 1.61
N LEU A 73 10.38 9.88 2.23
CA LEU A 73 9.39 10.81 2.73
C LEU A 73 9.05 11.88 1.69
N PRO A 74 7.79 12.36 1.65
CA PRO A 74 7.47 13.55 0.86
C PRO A 74 8.34 14.72 1.33
N PRO A 75 8.93 15.54 0.44
CA PRO A 75 9.53 16.81 0.83
C PRO A 75 8.55 17.64 1.65
N PRO A 76 9.04 18.42 2.63
CA PRO A 76 8.20 19.38 3.32
C PRO A 76 7.55 20.31 2.29
N PRO A 77 6.29 20.71 2.51
CA PRO A 77 5.64 21.66 1.61
C PRO A 77 6.50 22.93 1.55
N THR A 78 6.79 23.41 0.35
CA THR A 78 7.30 24.77 0.16
C THR A 78 6.22 25.74 0.62
N ASP A 79 6.57 26.71 1.47
CA ASP A 79 5.68 27.69 2.15
C ASP A 79 4.83 28.58 1.21
N LYS A 80 4.68 28.25 -0.07
CA LYS A 80 3.94 29.01 -1.06
C LYS A 80 2.62 28.32 -1.42
N GLY A 81 1.63 28.50 -0.55
CA GLY A 81 0.36 29.07 -0.99
C GLY A 81 -0.67 28.21 -1.74
N GLU A 82 -0.53 26.90 -1.90
CA GLU A 82 -1.61 26.08 -2.49
C GLU A 82 -2.31 25.22 -1.42
N ARG A 83 -3.38 25.78 -0.86
CA ARG A 83 -4.38 25.04 -0.07
C ARG A 83 -5.16 24.12 -0.99
N GLY A 84 -4.63 22.92 -1.23
CA GLY A 84 -5.42 21.75 -1.59
C GLY A 84 -5.61 20.87 -0.34
N ASP A 85 -6.81 20.33 -0.16
CA ASP A 85 -7.24 19.50 1.00
C ASP A 85 -6.38 18.23 1.26
N ASP A 86 -5.35 17.96 0.46
CA ASP A 86 -4.44 16.81 0.55
C ASP A 86 -3.03 17.15 1.07
N ALA A 87 -2.76 18.40 1.46
CA ALA A 87 -1.47 18.84 2.01
C ALA A 87 -1.29 18.39 3.48
N LEU A 88 -1.24 17.08 3.73
CA LEU A 88 -0.91 16.51 5.03
C LEU A 88 0.59 16.66 5.30
N TYR A 89 0.90 17.69 6.08
CA TYR A 89 2.19 18.01 6.68
C TYR A 89 3.05 16.77 7.05
N ALA A 90 4.26 16.70 6.52
CA ALA A 90 5.31 15.78 7.01
C ALA A 90 5.57 15.96 8.53
N GLY A 91 5.19 17.12 9.10
CA GLY A 91 5.31 17.45 10.51
C GLY A 91 4.30 16.77 11.46
N SER A 92 3.22 16.16 10.98
CA SER A 92 2.17 15.57 11.86
C SER A 92 2.12 14.03 11.87
N SER A 93 2.99 13.34 11.11
CA SER A 93 2.99 11.87 11.08
C SER A 93 3.39 11.25 12.43
N LEU A 94 2.73 10.16 12.81
CA LEU A 94 3.01 9.39 14.04
C LEU A 94 4.09 8.30 13.81
N GLY A 95 4.82 8.41 12.71
CA GLY A 95 5.71 7.39 12.16
C GLY A 95 5.26 6.95 10.77
N TYR A 96 5.82 5.85 10.29
CA TYR A 96 5.55 5.32 8.95
C TYR A 96 5.30 3.82 8.99
N HIS A 97 4.30 3.40 8.25
CA HIS A 97 4.12 2.03 7.83
C HIS A 97 5.08 1.74 6.68
N VAL A 98 5.79 0.62 6.76
CA VAL A 98 6.63 0.10 5.68
C VAL A 98 6.20 -1.34 5.40
N VAL A 99 5.75 -1.61 4.18
CA VAL A 99 5.38 -2.96 3.73
C VAL A 99 6.27 -3.35 2.56
N ALA A 100 7.00 -4.45 2.72
CA ALA A 100 7.70 -5.11 1.63
C ALA A 100 6.71 -5.98 0.86
N PHE A 101 6.54 -5.70 -0.43
CA PHE A 101 5.51 -6.32 -1.26
C PHE A 101 5.77 -7.81 -1.49
N TRP A 102 6.95 -8.18 -2.02
CA TRP A 102 7.21 -9.57 -2.39
C TRP A 102 7.36 -10.48 -1.19
N SER A 103 8.03 -9.99 -0.14
CA SER A 103 8.19 -10.77 1.09
C SER A 103 7.00 -10.70 2.05
N SER A 104 5.98 -9.89 1.77
CA SER A 104 4.79 -9.72 2.62
C SER A 104 5.13 -9.37 4.08
N LYS A 105 6.19 -8.56 4.27
CA LYS A 105 6.69 -8.16 5.59
C LYS A 105 6.30 -6.73 5.93
N TYR A 106 5.91 -6.51 7.18
CA TYR A 106 5.57 -5.20 7.72
C TYR A 106 6.59 -4.74 8.76
N VAL A 107 6.94 -3.46 8.71
CA VAL A 107 7.71 -2.76 9.73
C VAL A 107 7.04 -1.42 10.03
N TRP A 108 7.04 -1.03 11.30
CA TRP A 108 6.67 0.32 11.72
C TRP A 108 7.93 1.09 12.09
N ILE A 109 8.07 2.30 11.56
CA ILE A 109 9.16 3.21 11.90
C ILE A 109 8.57 4.36 12.74
N PRO A 110 8.92 4.48 14.03
CA PRO A 110 8.50 5.60 14.87
C PRO A 110 9.08 6.93 14.36
N LYS A 111 8.32 8.02 14.46
CA LYS A 111 8.76 9.36 14.05
C LYS A 111 10.15 9.73 14.59
N LYS A 112 10.38 9.54 15.89
CA LYS A 112 11.64 9.85 16.58
C LYS A 112 12.87 9.16 15.99
N GLN A 113 12.70 8.00 15.34
CA GLN A 113 13.83 7.27 14.74
C GLN A 113 14.27 7.89 13.40
N ILE A 114 13.37 8.57 12.70
CA ILE A 114 13.66 9.17 11.40
C ILE A 114 14.58 10.37 11.56
N ASP A 115 14.36 11.16 12.61
CA ASP A 115 15.21 12.28 12.98
C ASP A 115 16.66 11.84 13.26
N ASN A 116 16.88 10.56 13.57
CA ASN A 116 18.19 9.96 13.84
C ASN A 116 18.86 9.34 12.59
N LYS A 117 18.49 9.77 11.36
CA LYS A 117 19.08 9.26 10.09
C LYS A 117 18.86 7.76 9.86
N TRP A 118 17.68 7.26 10.20
CA TRP A 118 17.34 5.85 9.93
C TRP A 118 17.39 5.54 8.43
N THR A 119 17.80 4.32 8.09
CA THR A 119 17.88 3.82 6.71
C THR A 119 16.96 2.62 6.52
N LEU A 120 16.18 2.63 5.44
CA LEU A 120 15.48 1.45 4.98
C LEU A 120 16.51 0.55 4.30
N SER A 121 16.77 -0.61 4.89
CA SER A 121 17.78 -1.55 4.39
C SER A 121 17.26 -2.97 4.35
N LYS A 122 17.79 -3.75 3.41
CA LYS A 122 17.53 -5.19 3.27
C LYS A 122 18.78 -5.88 2.72
N MET A 123 19.08 -7.05 3.28
CA MET A 123 20.02 -8.00 2.66
C MET A 123 19.33 -8.63 1.45
N LEU A 124 19.90 -8.45 0.27
CA LEU A 124 19.38 -8.94 -1.00
C LEU A 124 20.38 -9.90 -1.63
N ASP A 125 19.88 -11.00 -2.17
CA ASP A 125 20.65 -11.93 -2.98
C ASP A 125 21.13 -11.25 -4.29
N PRO A 126 22.11 -11.84 -5.02
CA PRO A 126 22.53 -11.31 -6.31
C PRO A 126 21.35 -11.11 -7.25
N HIS A 127 21.24 -9.92 -7.84
CA HIS A 127 20.16 -9.54 -8.77
C HIS A 127 18.74 -9.57 -8.18
N GLU A 128 18.60 -9.69 -6.85
CA GLU A 128 17.30 -9.60 -6.18
C GLU A 128 16.83 -8.13 -6.11
N THR A 129 15.51 -7.95 -6.21
CA THR A 129 14.84 -6.68 -5.96
C THR A 129 13.71 -6.87 -4.96
N GLU A 130 13.60 -5.95 -4.00
CA GLU A 130 12.46 -5.84 -3.10
C GLU A 130 11.80 -4.48 -3.25
N VAL A 131 10.47 -4.47 -3.26
CA VAL A 131 9.69 -3.24 -3.37
C VAL A 131 8.97 -2.95 -2.06
N PHE A 132 9.05 -1.70 -1.62
CA PHE A 132 8.48 -1.22 -0.37
C PHE A 132 7.43 -0.15 -0.62
N HIS A 133 6.29 -0.28 0.05
CA HIS A 133 5.31 0.78 0.23
C HIS A 133 5.59 1.48 1.56
N VAL A 134 5.78 2.80 1.52
CA VAL A 134 5.97 3.64 2.70
C VAL A 134 4.80 4.60 2.81
N LYS A 135 4.10 4.57 3.94
CA LYS A 135 2.89 5.37 4.18
C LYS A 135 2.95 6.02 5.57
N PRO A 136 2.62 7.31 5.71
CA PRO A 136 2.56 7.94 7.03
C PRO A 136 1.45 7.33 7.89
N VAL A 137 1.77 7.07 9.15
CA VAL A 137 0.82 6.61 10.16
C VAL A 137 -0.03 7.78 10.62
N LYS A 138 -1.33 7.56 10.69
CA LYS A 138 -2.32 8.50 11.22
C LYS A 138 -3.09 7.86 12.37
N ASP A 139 -3.74 8.70 13.18
CA ASP A 139 -4.61 8.25 14.28
C ASP A 139 -6.04 7.92 13.80
N GLU A 140 -6.14 7.19 12.68
CA GLU A 140 -7.40 6.77 12.06
C GLU A 140 -7.20 5.38 11.42
N PRO A 141 -8.27 4.61 11.13
CA PRO A 141 -8.12 3.36 10.40
C PRO A 141 -7.49 3.57 9.02
N GLN A 142 -6.50 2.76 8.65
CA GLN A 142 -5.81 2.90 7.38
C GLN A 142 -5.63 1.55 6.68
N TYR A 143 -5.90 1.50 5.38
CA TYR A 143 -5.34 0.47 4.52
C TYR A 143 -3.89 0.80 4.18
N ILE A 144 -2.99 -0.11 4.52
CA ILE A 144 -1.53 0.07 4.42
C ILE A 144 -1.03 -0.41 3.06
N GLY A 145 -1.56 -1.54 2.58
CA GLY A 145 -1.14 -2.20 1.35
C GLY A 145 -1.62 -3.65 1.31
N SER A 146 -1.29 -4.34 0.22
CA SER A 146 -1.52 -5.78 0.09
C SER A 146 -0.36 -6.44 -0.67
N ASP A 147 -0.23 -7.75 -0.54
CA ASP A 147 0.62 -8.58 -1.43
C ASP A 147 -0.22 -9.22 -2.57
N ILE A 148 -1.53 -8.92 -2.63
CA ILE A 148 -2.50 -9.51 -3.55
C ILE A 148 -2.21 -9.09 -5.00
N HIS A 149 -1.80 -7.84 -5.20
CA HIS A 149 -1.42 -7.32 -6.51
C HIS A 149 -0.55 -6.08 -6.36
N PHE A 150 0.54 -5.99 -7.13
CA PHE A 150 1.44 -4.85 -7.09
C PHE A 150 0.85 -3.68 -7.90
N THR A 151 -0.18 -3.06 -7.34
CA THR A 151 -0.86 -1.91 -7.93
C THR A 151 -0.81 -0.67 -7.05
N CYS A 152 -0.10 -0.73 -5.92
CA CYS A 152 -0.01 0.38 -4.98
C CYS A 152 -1.43 0.93 -4.65
N GLY A 153 -2.39 0.08 -4.30
CA GLY A 153 -3.75 0.49 -3.96
C GLY A 153 -4.71 0.71 -5.13
N TYR A 154 -4.29 0.63 -6.40
CA TYR A 154 -5.23 0.62 -7.55
C TYR A 154 -6.11 -0.63 -7.58
N GLU A 155 -5.74 -1.69 -6.85
CA GLU A 155 -6.55 -2.87 -6.65
C GLU A 155 -7.79 -2.61 -5.77
N VAL A 156 -7.83 -1.49 -5.06
CA VAL A 156 -8.91 -1.13 -4.14
C VAL A 156 -10.02 -0.41 -4.89
N ARG A 157 -11.24 -0.93 -4.78
CA ARG A 157 -12.47 -0.29 -5.28
C ARG A 157 -12.89 0.85 -4.36
N HIS A 158 -12.89 0.62 -3.05
CA HIS A 158 -13.10 1.65 -2.05
C HIS A 158 -12.57 1.24 -0.68
N PHE A 159 -12.32 2.24 0.15
CA PHE A 159 -12.03 2.09 1.57
C PHE A 159 -12.95 3.05 2.33
N LYS A 160 -13.75 2.50 3.24
CA LYS A 160 -14.70 3.26 4.05
C LYS A 160 -14.45 2.97 5.52
N THR A 161 -14.70 3.97 6.34
CA THR A 161 -14.73 3.81 7.79
C THR A 161 -15.92 4.58 8.34
N ASN A 162 -16.51 4.08 9.42
CA ASN A 162 -17.50 4.83 10.17
C ASN A 162 -16.86 5.78 11.21
N GLY A 163 -15.52 5.84 11.26
CA GLY A 163 -14.75 6.69 12.18
C GLY A 163 -14.74 6.22 13.63
N LEU A 164 -15.46 5.14 13.97
CA LEU A 164 -15.63 4.70 15.36
C LEU A 164 -15.02 3.32 15.60
N ASN A 165 -15.52 2.32 14.90
CA ASN A 165 -15.26 0.91 15.22
C ASN A 165 -15.38 -0.03 14.02
N GLU A 166 -15.54 0.51 12.82
CA GLU A 166 -15.70 -0.29 11.62
C GLU A 166 -14.91 0.30 10.45
N LEU A 167 -14.27 -0.59 9.70
CA LEU A 167 -13.75 -0.30 8.38
C LEU A 167 -14.23 -1.37 7.38
N GLU A 168 -14.41 -0.94 6.15
CA GLU A 168 -14.75 -1.75 4.98
C GLU A 168 -13.72 -1.46 3.90
N LEU A 169 -13.02 -2.50 3.45
CA LEU A 169 -12.11 -2.48 2.33
C LEU A 169 -12.69 -3.37 1.24
N ALA A 170 -13.00 -2.81 0.08
CA ALA A 170 -13.42 -3.57 -1.08
C ALA A 170 -12.35 -3.53 -2.15
N PHE A 171 -11.89 -4.71 -2.57
CA PHE A 171 -11.03 -4.85 -3.74
C PHE A 171 -11.86 -4.87 -5.03
N LYS A 172 -11.21 -4.57 -6.16
CA LYS A 172 -11.75 -4.88 -7.49
C LYS A 172 -11.83 -6.39 -7.65
N SER A 173 -12.95 -6.89 -8.17
CA SER A 173 -13.28 -8.32 -8.28
C SER A 173 -13.24 -8.84 -9.72
N GLU A 174 -12.46 -8.20 -10.59
CA GLU A 174 -12.34 -8.59 -12.00
C GLU A 174 -11.51 -9.88 -12.20
N TRP A 175 -10.56 -10.15 -11.28
CA TRP A 175 -9.57 -11.22 -11.42
C TRP A 175 -9.49 -12.05 -10.15
N ARG A 176 -9.32 -13.36 -10.33
CA ARG A 176 -9.07 -14.28 -9.23
C ARG A 176 -7.67 -14.05 -8.66
N ARG A 177 -7.59 -13.80 -7.35
CA ARG A 177 -6.33 -13.53 -6.64
C ARG A 177 -6.50 -13.71 -5.14
N SER A 178 -5.43 -14.07 -4.45
CA SER A 178 -5.42 -14.28 -3.01
C SER A 178 -4.15 -13.74 -2.40
N GLY A 179 -4.22 -13.34 -1.13
CA GLY A 179 -3.09 -12.79 -0.41
C GLY A 179 -3.54 -12.10 0.88
N TYR A 180 -2.65 -11.33 1.48
CA TYR A 180 -2.88 -10.55 2.68
C TYR A 180 -3.15 -9.08 2.38
N ALA A 181 -4.20 -8.55 3.01
CA ALA A 181 -4.43 -7.12 3.16
C ALA A 181 -3.90 -6.64 4.52
N PHE A 182 -3.11 -5.59 4.52
CA PHE A 182 -2.54 -4.99 5.73
C PHE A 182 -3.35 -3.76 6.13
N LEU A 183 -3.90 -3.79 7.35
CA LEU A 183 -4.82 -2.80 7.87
C LEU A 183 -4.31 -2.29 9.22
N PHE A 184 -4.31 -0.98 9.41
CA PHE A 184 -4.03 -0.34 10.67
C PHE A 184 -5.34 0.03 11.37
N ILE A 185 -5.40 -0.26 12.66
CA ILE A 185 -6.52 0.04 13.55
C ILE A 185 -5.95 0.86 14.72
N PRO A 186 -6.37 2.12 14.92
CA PRO A 186 -5.97 2.90 16.09
C PRO A 186 -6.48 2.23 17.38
N SER A 187 -5.84 2.50 18.50
CA SER A 187 -6.09 1.76 19.75
C SER A 187 -7.56 1.76 20.12
N SER A 188 -8.17 0.58 20.10
CA SER A 188 -9.53 0.35 20.56
C SER A 188 -9.50 -0.80 21.57
N LYS A 189 -10.34 -0.70 22.61
CA LYS A 189 -10.45 -1.75 23.62
C LYS A 189 -11.24 -2.96 23.12
N ASN A 190 -11.92 -2.87 21.97
CA ASN A 190 -12.77 -3.95 21.52
C ASN A 190 -11.96 -5.04 20.80
N LEU A 191 -12.55 -6.23 20.84
CA LEU A 191 -12.07 -7.40 20.12
C LEU A 191 -12.23 -7.14 18.62
N ILE A 192 -11.17 -7.39 17.86
CA ILE A 192 -11.23 -7.31 16.40
C ILE A 192 -12.00 -8.53 15.89
N ARG A 193 -13.01 -8.29 15.05
CA ARG A 193 -13.70 -9.30 14.26
C ARG A 193 -13.48 -9.00 12.79
N ALA A 194 -13.02 -10.00 12.05
CA ALA A 194 -12.84 -9.89 10.61
C ALA A 194 -13.90 -10.70 9.86
N THR A 195 -14.44 -10.10 8.81
CA THR A 195 -15.29 -10.78 7.84
C THR A 195 -14.65 -10.60 6.46
N VAL A 196 -14.58 -11.67 5.68
CA VAL A 196 -14.10 -11.68 4.30
C VAL A 196 -15.15 -12.35 3.44
N ASN A 197 -15.63 -11.65 2.42
CA ASN A 197 -16.72 -12.10 1.52
C ASN A 197 -17.93 -12.65 2.31
N GLY A 198 -18.42 -11.86 3.28
CA GLY A 198 -19.58 -12.19 4.11
C GLY A 198 -19.35 -13.27 5.18
N ARG A 199 -18.16 -13.89 5.26
CA ARG A 199 -17.86 -14.99 6.20
C ARG A 199 -16.78 -14.60 7.21
N SER A 200 -16.75 -15.26 8.36
CA SER A 200 -15.67 -15.06 9.34
C SER A 200 -14.31 -15.22 8.67
N GLY A 201 -13.48 -14.19 8.77
CA GLY A 201 -12.16 -14.14 8.16
C GLY A 201 -11.05 -14.41 9.17
N ASN A 202 -9.96 -15.00 8.70
CA ASN A 202 -8.74 -15.17 9.48
C ASN A 202 -7.87 -13.92 9.40
N PHE A 203 -7.32 -13.51 10.55
CA PHE A 203 -6.39 -12.39 10.62
C PHE A 203 -5.35 -12.62 11.72
N ASP A 204 -4.20 -11.98 11.56
CA ASP A 204 -3.16 -11.92 12.60
C ASP A 204 -2.88 -10.47 12.97
N VAL A 205 -2.68 -10.20 14.26
CA VAL A 205 -2.09 -8.94 14.71
C VAL A 205 -0.57 -9.05 14.60
N ILE A 206 0.02 -8.38 13.61
CA ILE A 206 1.45 -8.52 13.28
C ILE A 206 2.34 -7.44 13.90
N ALA A 207 1.75 -6.32 14.33
CA ALA A 207 2.47 -5.27 15.03
C ALA A 207 1.53 -4.45 15.93
N LYS A 208 2.12 -3.78 16.93
CA LYS A 208 1.43 -2.85 17.83
C LYS A 208 2.18 -1.51 17.90
N PRO A 209 2.04 -0.63 16.89
CA PRO A 209 2.67 0.68 16.88
C PRO A 209 2.34 1.51 18.13
N SER A 210 3.34 2.19 18.70
CA SER A 210 3.18 3.14 19.80
C SER A 210 3.30 4.56 19.26
N LEU A 211 2.18 5.24 19.09
CA LEU A 211 2.10 6.49 18.34
C LEU A 211 2.54 7.72 19.16
N GLY A 212 2.89 7.53 20.44
CA GLY A 212 3.20 8.62 21.37
C GLY A 212 1.95 9.11 22.11
N GLU A 213 2.14 9.89 23.18
CA GLU A 213 1.03 10.48 23.98
C GLU A 213 -0.01 9.47 24.48
N GLY A 214 0.44 8.24 24.79
CA GLY A 214 -0.45 7.14 25.21
C GLY A 214 -1.27 6.52 24.07
N LYS A 215 -1.16 7.03 22.84
CA LYS A 215 -1.80 6.48 21.65
C LYS A 215 -1.01 5.27 21.14
N SER A 216 -1.73 4.28 20.64
CA SER A 216 -1.18 3.08 20.04
C SER A 216 -2.10 2.60 18.92
N GLY A 217 -1.75 1.50 18.27
CA GLY A 217 -2.66 0.81 17.38
C GLY A 217 -2.27 -0.63 17.17
N ARG A 218 -3.04 -1.32 16.34
CA ARG A 218 -2.83 -2.70 15.92
C ARG A 218 -2.75 -2.73 14.42
N VAL A 219 -1.69 -3.35 13.89
CA VAL A 219 -1.61 -3.68 12.48
C VAL A 219 -2.05 -5.12 12.35
N VAL A 220 -3.08 -5.33 11.55
CA VAL A 220 -3.56 -6.66 11.22
C VAL A 220 -3.25 -7.00 9.77
N ARG A 221 -2.91 -8.26 9.52
CA ARG A 221 -2.98 -8.83 8.17
C ARG A 221 -4.20 -9.73 8.10
N VAL A 222 -4.99 -9.59 7.04
CA VAL A 222 -6.20 -10.36 6.80
C VAL A 222 -6.02 -11.15 5.52
N TRP A 223 -6.26 -12.47 5.55
CA TRP A 223 -6.22 -13.26 4.33
C TRP A 223 -7.47 -12.98 3.49
N VAL A 224 -7.29 -12.62 2.23
CA VAL A 224 -8.34 -12.29 1.28
C VAL A 224 -8.26 -13.25 0.10
N THR A 225 -9.42 -13.69 -0.37
CA THR A 225 -9.54 -14.42 -1.63
C THR A 225 -10.60 -13.75 -2.47
N ILE A 226 -10.17 -13.20 -3.59
CA ILE A 226 -11.01 -12.59 -4.62
C ILE A 226 -11.23 -13.68 -5.65
N ARG A 227 -12.49 -14.04 -5.86
CA ARG A 227 -12.89 -15.16 -6.74
C ARG A 227 -12.91 -14.75 -8.20
N GLY A 228 -13.14 -13.48 -8.49
CA GLY A 228 -13.34 -13.01 -9.86
C GLY A 228 -14.73 -13.36 -10.39
N ASP A 229 -15.72 -13.61 -9.52
CA ASP A 229 -17.03 -14.16 -9.90
C ASP A 229 -18.12 -13.08 -10.08
N GLY A 230 -17.74 -11.81 -9.99
CA GLY A 230 -18.63 -10.67 -10.19
C GLY A 230 -19.69 -10.48 -9.10
N LYS A 231 -19.66 -11.25 -8.00
CA LYS A 231 -20.59 -11.07 -6.88
C LYS A 231 -20.26 -9.82 -6.09
N ASP A 232 -21.29 -9.18 -5.54
CA ASP A 232 -21.16 -7.91 -4.80
C ASP A 232 -20.25 -8.01 -3.57
N GLU A 233 -20.24 -9.18 -2.91
CA GLU A 233 -19.44 -9.45 -1.72
C GLU A 233 -18.00 -9.89 -2.01
N ASP A 234 -17.65 -10.17 -3.29
CA ASP A 234 -16.33 -10.70 -3.63
C ASP A 234 -15.23 -9.66 -3.42
N GLY A 235 -14.21 -10.03 -2.65
CA GLY A 235 -13.11 -9.15 -2.28
C GLY A 235 -13.47 -8.08 -1.24
N ILE A 236 -14.55 -8.26 -0.48
CA ILE A 236 -14.88 -7.35 0.63
C ILE A 236 -14.28 -7.86 1.94
N VAL A 237 -13.54 -7.00 2.61
CA VAL A 237 -13.02 -7.18 3.98
C VAL A 237 -13.71 -6.18 4.89
N VAL A 238 -14.31 -6.64 5.97
CA VAL A 238 -14.88 -5.80 7.03
C VAL A 238 -14.18 -6.11 8.34
N LEU A 239 -13.65 -5.10 9.01
CA LEU A 239 -13.15 -5.24 10.38
C LEU A 239 -14.01 -4.42 11.34
N LYS A 240 -14.49 -5.06 12.40
CA LYS A 240 -15.13 -4.40 13.56
C LYS A 240 -14.20 -4.46 14.76
N PHE A 241 -13.97 -3.35 15.46
CA PHE A 241 -12.91 -3.25 16.48
C PHE A 241 -13.16 -2.22 17.57
#